data_AF-A0A383AJ51-F1
#
_entry.id   AF-A0A383AJ51-F1
#
_cell.length_a   1.000
_cell.length_b   1.000
_cell.length_c   1.000
_cell.angle_alpha   90.00
_cell.angle_beta   90.00
_cell.angle_gamma   90.00
#
_symmetry.space_group_name_H-M   'P 1'
#
loop_
_entity.id
_entity.type
_entity.pdbx_description
1 polymer ?
#
loop_
_entity_poly.entity_id
_entity_poly.type
_entity_poly.pdbx_seq_one_letter_code
_entity_poly.pdbx_strand_id
1 'polypeptide(L)'
;VVPTAVGFARPDLVPSLMLAGFVAAAIATDYFDGVIARRFGTATARGQLFDHTADFLFVTCGLAGAAVGGIIPWILPALIVVAFSQYVLDSYFFDHTKRLRMSVIGR
;
A
#
# COMPACT_ATOMS: atom_id res chain seq x y z
N VAL A 1 -5.42 8.31 -1.04
CA VAL A 1 -5.85 7.67 0.23
C VAL A 1 -7.14 8.27 0.80
N VAL A 2 -7.15 9.55 1.21
CA VAL A 2 -8.28 10.18 1.94
C VAL A 2 -9.64 10.05 1.24
N PRO A 3 -9.80 10.37 -0.06
CA PRO A 3 -11.09 10.25 -0.73
C PRO A 3 -11.64 8.81 -0.73
N THR A 4 -10.74 7.82 -0.86
CA THR A 4 -11.08 6.40 -0.83
C THR A 4 -11.55 5.97 0.56
N ALA A 5 -10.82 6.34 1.62
CA ALA A 5 -11.18 6.02 3.00
C ALA A 5 -12.53 6.66 3.40
N VAL A 6 -12.76 7.91 3.01
CA VAL A 6 -14.03 8.61 3.25
C VAL A 6 -15.17 7.94 2.48
N GLY A 7 -14.95 7.56 1.22
CA GLY A 7 -15.96 6.85 0.43
C GLY A 7 -16.39 5.51 1.03
N PHE A 8 -15.46 4.77 1.63
CA PHE A 8 -15.80 3.55 2.38
C PHE A 8 -16.52 3.82 3.71
N ALA A 9 -16.18 4.91 4.40
CA ALA A 9 -16.81 5.28 5.68
C ALA A 9 -18.22 5.87 5.52
N ARG A 10 -18.46 6.57 4.42
CA ARG A 10 -19.72 7.24 4.10
C ARG A 10 -20.07 6.99 2.63
N PRO A 11 -20.69 5.84 2.32
CA PRO A 11 -21.06 5.47 0.95
C PRO A 11 -21.97 6.51 0.27
N ASP A 12 -22.70 7.29 1.05
CA ASP A 12 -23.63 8.33 0.57
C ASP A 12 -22.91 9.54 -0.05
N LEU A 13 -21.64 9.77 0.30
CA LEU A 13 -20.88 10.95 -0.11
C LEU A 13 -20.11 10.75 -1.42
N VAL A 14 -19.75 9.50 -1.74
CA VAL A 14 -18.90 9.19 -2.90
C VAL A 14 -19.58 8.11 -3.72
N PRO A 15 -20.03 8.42 -4.96
CA PRO A 15 -20.59 7.42 -5.85
C PRO A 15 -19.63 6.25 -6.06
N SER A 16 -20.16 5.03 -6.14
CA SER A 16 -19.37 3.79 -6.27
C SER A 16 -18.41 3.81 -7.47
N LEU A 17 -18.83 4.37 -8.61
CA LEU A 17 -18.00 4.52 -9.80
C LEU A 17 -16.81 5.46 -9.57
N MET A 18 -17.01 6.53 -8.80
CA MET A 18 -15.98 7.50 -8.47
C MET A 18 -14.98 6.91 -7.46
N LEU A 19 -15.48 6.15 -6.48
CA LEU A 19 -14.63 5.39 -5.55
C LEU A 19 -13.76 4.37 -6.31
N ALA A 20 -14.34 3.62 -7.27
CA ALA A 20 -13.59 2.73 -8.14
C ALA A 20 -12.53 3.48 -8.96
N GLY A 21 -12.85 4.68 -9.46
CA GLY A 21 -11.90 5.55 -10.13
C GLY A 21 -10.72 5.95 -9.24
N PHE A 22 -10.97 6.30 -7.97
CA PHE A 22 -9.89 6.62 -7.03
C PHE A 22 -8.98 5.44 -6.72
N VAL A 23 -9.56 4.24 -6.57
CA VAL A 23 -8.78 3.01 -6.37
C VAL A 23 -7.95 2.71 -7.62
N ALA A 24 -8.55 2.77 -8.81
CA ALA A 24 -7.84 2.55 -10.07
C ALA A 24 -6.70 3.56 -10.28
N ALA A 25 -6.92 4.83 -9.98
CA ALA A 25 -5.90 5.86 -10.08
C ALA A 25 -4.73 5.64 -9.10
N ALA A 26 -5.03 5.17 -7.87
CA ALA A 26 -3.99 4.83 -6.90
C ALA A 26 -3.12 3.68 -7.41
N ILE A 27 -3.74 2.57 -7.85
CA ILE A 27 -3.03 1.41 -8.42
C ILE A 27 -2.22 1.80 -9.66
N ALA A 28 -2.80 2.62 -10.55
CA ALA A 28 -2.11 3.06 -11.75
C ALA A 28 -0.86 3.89 -11.39
N THR A 29 -0.97 4.80 -10.43
CA THR A 29 0.14 5.68 -10.02
C THR A 29 1.31 4.87 -9.47
N ASP A 30 1.02 3.93 -8.57
CA ASP A 30 1.98 2.99 -7.96
C ASP A 30 2.67 2.08 -9.00
N TYR A 31 1.91 1.62 -10.00
CA TYR A 31 2.53 0.88 -11.09
C TYR A 31 3.51 1.74 -11.89
N PHE A 32 3.13 2.99 -12.19
CA PHE A 32 3.93 3.88 -13.04
C PHE A 32 5.17 4.42 -12.33
N ASP A 33 5.10 4.78 -11.05
CA ASP A 33 6.28 5.27 -10.33
C ASP A 33 7.37 4.19 -10.19
N GLY A 34 7.00 2.92 -9.98
CA GLY A 34 7.91 1.79 -9.95
C GLY A 34 8.54 1.50 -11.32
N VAL A 35 7.77 1.59 -12.40
CA VAL A 35 8.29 1.46 -13.77
C VAL A 35 9.30 2.58 -14.08
N ILE A 36 8.97 3.81 -13.70
CA ILE A 36 9.85 4.97 -13.90
C ILE A 36 11.12 4.78 -13.05
N ALA A 37 11.01 4.43 -11.77
CA ALA A 37 12.15 4.24 -10.88
C ALA A 37 13.13 3.17 -11.40
N ARG A 38 12.62 2.07 -11.96
CA ARG A 38 13.45 1.02 -12.59
C ARG A 38 14.10 1.48 -13.89
N ARG A 39 13.36 2.20 -14.74
CA ARG A 39 13.88 2.71 -16.03
C ARG A 39 14.98 3.75 -15.86
N PHE A 40 14.88 4.60 -14.85
CA PHE A 40 15.85 5.66 -14.59
C PHE A 40 16.94 5.26 -13.57
N GLY A 41 16.93 4.03 -13.07
CA GLY A 41 17.91 3.55 -12.09
C GLY A 41 17.85 4.26 -10.74
N THR A 42 16.72 4.90 -10.41
CA THR A 42 16.50 5.67 -9.18
C THR A 42 15.84 4.84 -8.07
N ALA A 43 15.71 3.52 -8.26
CA ALA A 43 15.24 2.59 -7.24
C ALA A 43 16.24 2.55 -6.06
N THR A 44 15.80 3.02 -4.89
CA THR A 44 16.61 3.04 -3.66
C THR A 44 15.88 2.33 -2.52
N ALA A 45 16.62 1.82 -1.53
CA ALA A 45 16.03 1.19 -0.34
C ALA A 45 15.08 2.15 0.43
N ARG A 46 15.41 3.45 0.47
CA ARG A 46 14.54 4.48 1.06
C ARG A 46 13.28 4.70 0.24
N GLY A 47 13.39 4.68 -1.10
CA GLY A 47 12.26 4.76 -2.00
C GLY A 47 11.32 3.57 -1.83
N GLN A 48 11.85 2.36 -1.73
CA GLN A 48 11.08 1.14 -1.49
C GLN A 48 10.35 1.16 -0.14
N LEU A 49 10.99 1.68 0.92
CA LEU A 49 10.33 1.83 2.21
C LEU A 49 9.19 2.86 2.17
N PHE A 50 9.38 3.96 1.43
CA PHE A 50 8.33 4.96 1.21
C PHE A 50 7.14 4.37 0.44
N ASP A 51 7.43 3.61 -0.62
CA ASP A 51 6.47 2.90 -1.46
C ASP A 51 5.59 1.95 -0.63
N HIS A 52 6.22 1.04 0.13
CA HIS A 52 5.51 0.13 1.05
C HIS A 52 4.73 0.86 2.15
N THR A 53 5.21 2.02 2.61
CA THR A 53 4.48 2.84 3.58
C THR A 53 3.23 3.47 2.95
N ALA A 54 3.32 3.92 1.69
CA ALA A 54 2.18 4.48 0.97
C ALA A 54 1.08 3.42 0.76
N ASP A 55 1.46 2.21 0.36
CA ASP A 55 0.58 1.05 0.26
C ASP A 55 -0.10 0.73 1.59
N PHE A 56 0.71 0.65 2.65
CA PHE A 56 0.21 0.38 3.99
C PHE A 56 -0.83 1.40 4.43
N LEU A 57 -0.55 2.69 4.23
CA LEU A 57 -1.49 3.76 4.56
C LEU A 57 -2.76 3.67 3.70
N PHE A 58 -2.63 3.36 2.40
CA PHE A 58 -3.77 3.21 1.52
C PHE A 58 -4.71 2.10 1.98
N VAL A 59 -4.17 0.90 2.23
CA VAL A 59 -4.93 -0.27 2.68
C VAL A 59 -5.51 -0.04 4.07
N THR A 60 -4.71 0.42 5.02
CA THR A 60 -5.14 0.59 6.42
C THR A 60 -6.21 1.66 6.55
N CYS A 61 -6.04 2.82 5.89
CA CYS A 61 -7.07 3.86 5.90
C CYS A 61 -8.34 3.43 5.15
N GLY A 62 -8.21 2.69 4.04
CA GLY A 62 -9.36 2.13 3.33
C GLY A 62 -10.18 1.18 4.21
N LEU A 63 -9.50 0.23 4.87
CA LEU A 63 -10.12 -0.70 5.81
C LEU A 63 -10.68 0.00 7.04
N ALA A 64 -9.97 0.97 7.61
CA ALA A 64 -10.49 1.77 8.72
C ALA A 64 -11.76 2.53 8.30
N GLY A 65 -11.78 3.12 7.11
CA GLY A 65 -12.97 3.72 6.53
C GLY A 65 -14.12 2.72 6.43
N ALA A 66 -13.87 1.54 5.86
CA ALA A 66 -14.87 0.47 5.78
C ALA A 66 -15.38 0.00 7.16
N ALA A 67 -14.51 -0.01 8.17
CA ALA A 67 -14.89 -0.35 9.55
C ALA A 67 -15.75 0.75 10.20
N VAL A 68 -15.44 2.03 9.95
CA VAL A 68 -16.31 3.17 10.35
C VAL A 68 -17.68 3.07 9.70
N GLY A 69 -17.74 2.68 8.42
CA GLY A 69 -18.99 2.46 7.69
C GLY A 69 -19.76 1.20 8.11
N GLY A 70 -19.24 0.41 9.04
CA GLY A 70 -19.87 -0.82 9.52
C GLY A 70 -19.82 -1.99 8.53
N ILE A 71 -19.01 -1.89 7.47
CA ILE A 71 -18.90 -2.91 6.41
C ILE A 71 -18.06 -4.10 6.91
N ILE A 72 -17.03 -3.82 7.69
CA ILE A 72 -16.08 -4.82 8.20
C ILE A 72 -15.77 -4.60 9.68
N PRO A 73 -15.30 -5.63 10.42
CA PRO A 73 -14.90 -5.46 11.81
C PRO A 73 -13.57 -4.70 11.94
N TRP A 74 -13.43 -3.90 13.00
CA TRP A 74 -12.22 -3.14 13.35
C TRP A 74 -10.96 -4.00 13.58
N ILE A 75 -11.14 -5.30 13.78
CA ILE A 75 -10.02 -6.23 13.93
C ILE A 75 -9.17 -6.30 12.65
N LEU A 76 -9.76 -6.14 11.46
CA LEU A 76 -9.03 -6.21 10.20
C LEU A 76 -7.98 -5.08 10.04
N PRO A 77 -8.34 -3.77 10.13
CA PRO A 77 -7.33 -2.72 10.07
C PRO A 77 -6.29 -2.85 11.20
N ALA A 78 -6.68 -3.29 12.39
CA ALA A 78 -5.73 -3.52 13.48
C ALA A 78 -4.72 -4.64 13.15
N LEU A 79 -5.17 -5.74 12.57
CA LEU A 79 -4.30 -6.85 12.14
C LEU A 79 -3.32 -6.40 11.04
N ILE A 80 -3.75 -5.56 10.11
CA ILE A 80 -2.86 -5.01 9.07
C ILE A 80 -1.77 -4.13 9.69
N VAL A 81 -2.10 -3.28 10.67
CA VAL A 81 -1.11 -2.48 11.41
C VAL A 81 -0.09 -3.38 12.11
N VAL A 82 -0.55 -4.45 12.77
CA VAL A 82 0.34 -5.40 13.45
C VAL A 82 1.23 -6.13 12.44
N ALA A 83 0.66 -6.67 11.37
CA ALA A 83 1.41 -7.40 10.34
C ALA A 83 2.45 -6.51 9.65
N PHE A 84 2.09 -5.26 9.34
CA PHE A 84 3.02 -4.30 8.74
C PHE A 84 4.12 -3.90 9.73
N SER A 85 3.78 -3.68 11.00
CA SER A 85 4.77 -3.40 12.04
C SER A 85 5.75 -4.57 12.19
N GLN A 86 5.25 -5.82 12.17
CA GLN A 86 6.08 -7.01 12.17
C GLN A 86 6.98 -7.06 10.94
N TYR A 87 6.45 -6.79 9.74
CA TYR A 87 7.24 -6.72 8.51
C TYR A 87 8.36 -5.67 8.58
N VAL A 88 8.06 -4.46 9.05
CA VAL A 88 9.07 -3.38 9.17
C VAL A 88 10.14 -3.74 10.20
N LEU A 89 9.74 -4.30 11.34
CA LEU A 89 10.69 -4.75 12.36
C LEU A 89 11.57 -5.88 11.83
N ASP A 90 10.98 -6.92 11.24
CA ASP A 90 11.71 -8.05 10.67
C ASP A 90 12.68 -7.59 9.58
N SER A 91 12.22 -6.73 8.68
CA SER A 91 13.06 -6.09 7.67
C SER A 91 14.23 -5.32 8.32
N TYR A 92 13.99 -4.49 9.34
CA TYR A 92 15.06 -3.73 10.00
C TYR A 92 16.07 -4.63 10.75
N PHE A 93 15.61 -5.70 11.39
CA PHE A 93 16.47 -6.58 12.20
C PHE A 93 17.21 -7.65 11.38
N PHE A 94 16.65 -8.12 10.26
CA PHE A 94 17.24 -9.20 9.47
C PHE A 94 18.07 -8.76 8.24
N ASP A 95 18.14 -7.47 7.91
CA ASP A 95 18.80 -6.97 6.68
C ASP A 95 20.34 -6.92 6.73
N HIS A 96 20.98 -7.91 7.36
CA HIS A 96 22.44 -8.06 7.31
C HIS A 96 22.96 -8.99 6.19
N THR A 97 22.16 -9.90 5.61
CA THR A 97 22.74 -10.90 4.67
C THR A 97 21.74 -11.61 3.76
N LYS A 98 21.11 -10.97 2.77
CA LYS A 98 20.67 -11.70 1.56
C LYS A 98 20.89 -10.89 0.29
N ARG A 99 22.12 -10.96 -0.24
CA ARG A 99 22.40 -10.71 -1.66
C ARG A 99 21.44 -11.56 -2.50
N LEU A 100 20.46 -10.93 -3.13
CA LEU A 100 19.58 -11.56 -4.10
C LEU A 100 20.44 -12.04 -5.29
N ARG A 101 20.55 -13.37 -5.43
CA ARG A 101 21.05 -14.01 -6.64
C ARG A 101 20.05 -13.69 -7.76
N MET A 102 20.46 -12.90 -8.75
CA MET A 102 19.62 -12.67 -9.93
C MET A 102 19.32 -14.01 -10.62
N SER A 103 18.03 -14.28 -10.82
CA SER A 103 17.57 -15.31 -11.75
C SER A 103 17.88 -14.84 -13.17
N VAL A 104 18.44 -15.75 -13.98
CA VAL A 104 18.89 -15.52 -15.36
C VAL A 104 17.76 -15.11 -16.32
N ILE A 105 16.51 -15.17 -15.88
CA ILE A 105 15.31 -14.89 -16.69
C ILE A 105 15.03 -13.38 -16.83
N GLY A 106 15.62 -12.52 -15.98
CA GLY A 106 15.42 -11.07 -16.01
C GLY A 106 16.40 -10.30 -16.90
N ARG A 107 16.72 -10.80 -18.10
CA ARG A 107 17.46 -10.03 -19.12
C ARG A 107 16.52 -9.32 -20.08
#